data_AF-A0AA87TFQ4-F1
#
_entry.id   AF-A0AA87TFQ4-F1
#
_cell.length_a   1.000
_cell.length_b   1.000
_cell.length_c   1.000
_cell.angle_alpha   90.00
_cell.angle_beta   90.00
_cell.angle_gamma   90.00
#
_symmetry.space_group_name_H-M   'P 1'
#
loop_
_entity.id
_entity.type
_entity.pdbx_description
1 polymer ?
#
loop_
_entity_poly.entity_id
_entity_poly.type
_entity_poly.pdbx_seq_one_letter_code
_entity_poly.pdbx_strand_id
1 'polypeptide(L)' 'MKYIDTLLQDVSVEWKPLGEVATIYGWFTGKSKTDFENGNAFFISYKNIFDNIEIDFNKLEKVKIYPI' A
#
# COMPACT_ATOMS: atom_id res chain seq x y z
N MET A 1 -7.02 -10.10 28.31
CA MET A 1 -7.52 -10.30 26.94
C MET A 1 -6.86 -9.27 26.05
N LYS A 2 -6.32 -9.63 24.88
CA LYS A 2 -5.67 -8.64 24.01
C LYS A 2 -6.76 -7.80 23.35
N TYR A 3 -6.53 -6.50 23.16
CA TYR A 3 -7.54 -5.61 22.56
C TYR A 3 -8.00 -6.06 21.17
N ILE A 4 -7.12 -6.71 20.41
CA ILE A 4 -7.44 -7.29 19.11
C ILE A 4 -8.53 -8.37 19.20
N ASP A 5 -8.59 -9.13 20.30
CA ASP A 5 -9.61 -10.17 20.49
C ASP A 5 -11.01 -9.54 20.59
N THR A 6 -11.11 -8.34 21.19
CA THR A 6 -12.37 -7.57 21.25
C THR A 6 -12.81 -7.08 19.87
N LEU A 7 -11.86 -6.66 19.03
CA LEU A 7 -12.17 -6.17 17.68
C LEU A 7 -12.66 -7.30 16.76
N LEU A 8 -12.17 -8.52 16.97
CA LEU A 8 -12.50 -9.68 16.15
C LEU A 8 -13.87 -10.28 16.45
N GLN A 9 -14.51 -9.96 17.58
CA GLN A 9 -15.89 -10.41 17.90
C GLN A 9 -16.12 -11.91 17.66
N ASP A 10 -15.20 -12.75 18.15
CA ASP A 10 -15.22 -14.21 18.00
C ASP A 10 -15.10 -14.73 16.55
N VAL A 11 -14.76 -13.87 15.57
CA VAL A 11 -14.41 -14.29 14.22
C VAL A 11 -13.08 -15.06 14.26
N SER A 12 -13.10 -16.29 13.72
CA SER A 12 -11.89 -17.08 13.52
C SER A 12 -11.02 -16.44 12.44
N VAL A 13 -9.77 -16.14 12.78
CA VAL A 13 -8.79 -15.56 11.86
C VAL A 13 -7.49 -16.36 11.84
N GLU A 14 -6.81 -16.32 10.71
CA GLU A 14 -5.48 -16.89 10.53
C GLU A 14 -4.44 -15.77 10.45
N TRP A 15 -3.40 -15.84 11.27
CA TRP A 15 -2.29 -14.90 11.25
C TRP A 15 -1.23 -15.37 10.26
N LYS A 16 -1.04 -14.63 9.16
CA LYS A 16 -0.01 -14.92 8.15
C LYS A 16 1.06 -13.84 8.09
N PRO A 17 2.33 -14.20 7.82
CA PRO A 17 3.34 -13.25 7.39
C PRO A 17 2.89 -12.49 6.13
N LEU A 18 3.18 -11.19 6.05
CA LEU A 18 2.81 -10.37 4.88
C LEU A 18 3.39 -10.93 3.58
N GLY A 19 4.59 -11.51 3.61
CA GLY A 19 5.22 -12.11 2.43
C GLY A 19 4.49 -13.34 1.86
N GLU A 20 3.57 -13.95 2.61
CA GLU A 20 2.73 -15.05 2.09
C GLU A 20 1.46 -14.56 1.39
N VAL A 21 0.98 -13.37 1.74
CA VAL A 21 -0.29 -12.81 1.24
C VAL A 21 -0.09 -11.62 0.30
N ALA A 22 1.11 -11.07 0.23
CA ALA A 22 1.43 -9.90 -0.57
C ALA A 22 2.87 -9.94 -1.10
N THR A 23 3.06 -9.41 -2.31
CA THR A 23 4.38 -9.05 -2.83
C THR A 23 4.75 -7.67 -2.31
N ILE A 24 5.79 -7.60 -1.48
CA ILE A 24 6.27 -6.34 -0.93
C ILE A 24 7.33 -5.77 -1.86
N TYR A 25 7.01 -4.63 -2.49
CA TYR A 25 7.98 -3.87 -3.25
C TYR A 25 8.80 -3.01 -2.28
N GLY A 26 10.11 -3.22 -2.25
CA GLY A 26 11.03 -2.28 -1.61
C GLY A 26 10.93 -0.89 -2.28
N TRP A 27 11.47 0.14 -1.61
CA TRP A 27 11.43 1.53 -2.08
C TRP A 27 11.75 1.66 -3.57
N PHE A 28 11.29 2.73 -4.20
CA PHE A 28 11.50 3.15 -5.59
C PHE A 28 12.96 3.17 -6.12
N THR A 29 13.92 2.55 -5.44
CA THR A 29 15.28 2.28 -5.90
C THR A 29 15.26 1.68 -7.30
N GLY A 30 15.80 2.42 -8.27
CA GLY A 30 15.81 2.05 -9.68
C GLY A 30 14.61 2.57 -10.50
N LYS A 31 13.62 3.21 -9.89
CA LYS A 31 12.59 3.97 -10.61
C LYS A 31 13.06 5.38 -10.90
N SER A 32 12.70 5.85 -12.08
CA SER A 32 12.95 7.19 -12.58
C SER A 32 11.65 7.98 -12.64
N LYS A 33 11.73 9.28 -12.93
CA LYS A 33 10.55 10.13 -13.08
C LYS A 33 9.56 9.60 -14.14
N THR A 34 10.06 8.98 -15.21
CA THR A 34 9.21 8.47 -16.29
C THR A 34 8.34 7.29 -15.84
N ASP A 35 8.76 6.55 -14.79
CA ASP A 35 7.95 5.48 -14.20
C ASP A 35 6.67 6.03 -13.52
N PHE A 36 6.58 7.33 -13.25
CA PHE A 36 5.42 7.99 -12.63
C PHE A 36 4.51 8.70 -13.64
N GLU A 37 4.91 8.78 -14.91
CA GLU A 37 4.14 9.49 -15.95
C GLU A 37 3.12 8.58 -16.64
N ASN A 38 3.46 7.28 -16.83
CA ASN A 38 2.60 6.28 -17.47
C ASN A 38 2.56 4.97 -16.67
N GLY A 39 2.15 5.07 -15.40
CA GLY A 39 2.10 3.95 -14.48
C GLY A 39 0.92 3.00 -14.74
N ASN A 40 1.10 1.73 -14.38
CA ASN A 40 0.09 0.66 -14.50
C ASN A 40 -0.61 0.36 -13.16
N ALA A 41 -0.15 0.92 -12.05
CA ALA A 41 -0.76 0.75 -10.74
C ALA A 41 -0.92 2.11 -10.05
N PHE A 42 -1.98 2.26 -9.25
CA PHE A 42 -2.12 3.42 -8.38
C PHE A 42 -1.15 3.30 -7.19
N PHE A 43 -0.57 4.42 -6.79
CA PHE A 43 0.18 4.51 -5.56
C PHE A 43 -0.21 5.77 -4.78
N ILE A 44 -0.09 5.67 -3.46
CA ILE A 44 -0.31 6.78 -2.55
C ILE A 44 1.02 7.51 -2.40
N SER A 45 1.08 8.76 -2.87
CA SER A 45 2.28 9.57 -2.74
C SER A 45 2.45 10.10 -1.32
N TYR A 46 3.69 10.41 -0.95
CA TYR A 46 3.99 11.03 0.34
C TYR A 46 3.19 12.33 0.54
N LYS A 47 3.02 13.10 -0.53
CA LYS A 47 2.23 14.34 -0.51
C LYS A 47 0.77 14.09 -0.15
N ASN A 48 0.17 13.00 -0.65
CA ASN A 48 -1.20 12.64 -0.31
C ASN A 48 -1.35 12.36 1.20
N ILE A 49 -0.38 11.65 1.80
CA ILE A 49 -0.34 11.38 3.24
C ILE A 49 -0.08 12.65 4.06
N PHE A 50 0.81 13.52 3.59
CA PHE A 50 1.22 14.72 4.31
C PHE A 50 0.14 15.82 4.31
N ASP A 51 -0.54 16.01 3.17
CA ASP A 51 -1.48 17.12 2.97
C ASP A 51 -2.90 16.84 3.46
N ASN A 52 -3.28 15.58 3.71
CA ASN A 52 -4.66 15.19 3.97
C ASN A 52 -4.77 14.35 5.26
N ILE A 53 -5.87 14.53 6.01
CA ILE A 53 -6.17 13.74 7.21
C ILE A 53 -6.45 12.26 6.89
N GLU A 54 -6.88 12.00 5.65
CA GLU A 54 -7.14 10.68 5.10
C GLU A 54 -6.71 10.64 3.63
N ILE A 55 -6.63 9.44 3.06
CA ILE A 55 -6.21 9.27 1.66
C ILE A 55 -7.23 9.93 0.73
N ASP A 56 -6.78 10.92 -0.04
CA ASP A 56 -7.57 11.53 -1.09
C ASP A 56 -7.45 10.69 -2.37
N PHE A 57 -8.48 9.89 -2.64
CA PHE A 57 -8.53 9.00 -3.81
C PHE A 57 -8.52 9.76 -5.15
N ASN A 58 -8.86 11.06 -5.16
CA ASN A 58 -8.79 11.89 -6.36
C ASN A 58 -7.37 12.38 -6.67
N LYS A 59 -6.45 12.27 -5.70
CA LYS A 59 -5.04 12.65 -5.81
C LYS A 59 -4.12 11.42 -5.85
N LEU A 60 -4.63 10.26 -6.25
CA LEU A 60 -3.78 9.09 -6.48
C LEU A 60 -2.98 9.30 -7.75
N GLU A 61 -1.67 9.06 -7.63
CA GLU A 61 -0.77 9.06 -8.75
C GLU A 61 -0.57 7.61 -9.24
N LYS A 62 -0.03 7.44 -10.44
CA LYS A 62 0.28 6.11 -10.98
C LYS A 62 1.77 5.89 -11.03
N VAL A 63 2.18 4.67 -10.77
CA VAL A 63 3.58 4.23 -10.91
C VAL A 63 3.64 2.95 -11.73
N LYS A 64 4.71 2.80 -12.49
CA LYS A 64 4.98 1.60 -13.26
C LYS A 64 5.60 0.54 -12.35
N ILE A 65 4.89 -0.56 -12.18
CA ILE A 65 5.31 -1.76 -11.47
C ILE A 65 5.68 -2.81 -12.51
N TYR A 66 6.90 -3.31 -12.42
CA TYR A 66 7.40 -4.40 -13.24
C TYR A 66 7.07 -5.73 -12.53
N PRO A 67 6.62 -6.77 -13.27
CA PRO A 67 6.56 -8.11 -12.73
C PRO A 67 7.93 -8.53 -12.19
N ILE A 68 7.93 -9.26 -11.08
CA ILE A 68 9.13 -9.93 -10.54
C ILE A 68 9.24 -11.29 -11.23
#